data_AF-A0A931Z4N9-F1
#
_entry.id   AF-A0A931Z4N9-F1
#
_cell.length_a   1.000
_cell.length_b   1.000
_cell.length_c   1.000
_cell.angle_alpha   90.00
_cell.angle_beta   90.00
_cell.angle_gamma   90.00
#
_symmetry.space_group_name_H-M   'P 1'
#
loop_
_entity.id
_entity.type
_entity.pdbx_description
1 polymer ?
#
loop_
_entity_poly.entity_id
_entity_poly.type
_entity_poly.pdbx_seq_one_letter_code
_entity_poly.pdbx_strand_id
1 'polypeptide(L)'
;ALVLDLRYTTAGGASAAELQSALATRPANAPLFILLSPSTPPALLALSRQSPALTLGPAGTEPAPKVVVKTDAASDRRAYDALEAGAALDTLITGKIDKERFDEATLVEEFSHGNPDAMPPTPPDPTTPKADGAPDKPAVLTDRVLQRAVHLHRALLALKLR
;
A
#
# COMPACT_ATOMS: atom_id res chain seq x y z
N ALA A 1 -17.24 -7.26 -0.24
CA ALA A 1 -16.41 -6.89 -1.42
C ALA A 1 -15.53 -8.08 -1.78
N LEU A 2 -14.84 -8.07 -2.93
CA LEU A 2 -13.79 -9.05 -3.24
C LEU A 2 -12.50 -8.31 -3.56
N VAL A 3 -11.40 -8.80 -3.01
CA VAL A 3 -10.05 -8.41 -3.40
C VAL A 3 -9.46 -9.61 -4.14
N LEU A 4 -9.08 -9.40 -5.39
CA LEU A 4 -8.41 -10.39 -6.22
C LEU A 4 -6.95 -9.96 -6.38
N ASP A 5 -6.04 -10.75 -5.83
CA ASP A 5 -4.62 -10.49 -5.98
C ASP A 5 -4.09 -11.22 -7.22
N LEU A 6 -3.66 -10.45 -8.23
CA LEU A 6 -3.06 -10.99 -9.46
C LEU A 6 -1.56 -10.65 -9.54
N ARG A 7 -0.99 -10.02 -8.51
CA ARG A 7 0.43 -9.71 -8.46
C ARG A 7 1.24 -11.00 -8.52
N TYR A 8 2.36 -10.95 -9.24
CA TYR A 8 3.32 -12.07 -9.37
C TYR A 8 2.74 -13.44 -9.80
N THR A 9 1.52 -13.47 -10.33
CA THR A 9 0.90 -14.71 -10.84
C THR A 9 1.63 -15.25 -12.06
N THR A 10 1.59 -16.56 -12.26
CA THR A 10 2.23 -17.26 -13.40
C THR A 10 1.23 -17.71 -14.47
N ALA A 11 -0.01 -17.22 -14.41
CA ALA A 11 -1.12 -17.70 -15.23
C ALA A 11 -1.01 -17.35 -16.72
N GLY A 12 -1.46 -18.26 -17.59
CA GLY A 12 -1.48 -18.12 -19.06
C GLY A 12 -2.82 -17.64 -19.62
N GLY A 13 -2.92 -17.60 -20.96
CA GLY A 13 -4.11 -17.09 -21.67
C GLY A 13 -5.42 -17.84 -21.38
N ALA A 14 -5.37 -19.16 -21.21
CA ALA A 14 -6.56 -19.97 -20.87
C ALA A 14 -7.15 -19.56 -19.51
N SER A 15 -6.29 -19.36 -18.50
CA SER A 15 -6.69 -18.91 -17.17
C SER A 15 -7.32 -17.51 -17.19
N ALA A 16 -6.89 -16.64 -18.10
CA ALA A 16 -7.48 -15.31 -18.25
C ALA A 16 -8.94 -15.36 -18.76
N ALA A 17 -9.24 -16.27 -19.70
CA ALA A 17 -10.59 -16.47 -20.21
C ALA A 17 -11.53 -17.06 -19.16
N GLU A 18 -11.05 -18.04 -18.39
CA GLU A 18 -11.81 -18.62 -17.27
C GLU A 18 -12.10 -17.57 -16.20
N LEU A 19 -11.09 -16.77 -15.83
CA LEU A 19 -11.28 -15.67 -14.88
C LEU A 19 -12.26 -14.63 -15.42
N GLN A 20 -12.20 -14.28 -16.70
CA GLN A 20 -13.16 -13.37 -17.32
C GLN A 20 -14.60 -13.89 -17.21
N SER A 21 -14.81 -15.17 -17.52
CA SER A 21 -16.12 -15.82 -17.39
C SER A 21 -16.61 -15.79 -15.95
N ALA A 22 -15.74 -16.12 -14.98
CA ALA A 22 -16.08 -16.07 -13.56
C ALA A 22 -16.47 -14.65 -13.13
N LEU A 23 -15.71 -13.63 -13.54
CA LEU A 23 -16.01 -12.23 -13.21
C LEU A 23 -17.31 -11.72 -13.83
N ALA A 24 -17.71 -12.22 -15.01
CA ALA A 24 -18.95 -11.83 -15.68
C ALA A 24 -20.22 -12.29 -14.92
N THR A 25 -20.11 -13.36 -14.13
CA THR A 25 -21.23 -13.88 -13.29
C THR A 25 -21.40 -13.13 -11.97
N ARG A 26 -20.46 -12.24 -11.64
CA ARG A 26 -20.45 -11.55 -10.35
C ARG A 26 -21.60 -10.54 -10.26
N PRO A 27 -22.25 -10.41 -9.08
CA PRO A 27 -23.23 -9.36 -8.86
C PRO A 27 -22.60 -7.96 -8.96
N ALA A 28 -23.20 -7.09 -9.78
CA ALA A 28 -22.68 -5.76 -10.10
C ALA A 28 -22.62 -4.79 -8.90
N ASN A 29 -23.37 -5.06 -7.83
CA ASN A 29 -23.47 -4.20 -6.65
C ASN A 29 -22.36 -4.43 -5.61
N ALA A 30 -21.49 -5.42 -5.80
CA ALA A 30 -20.42 -5.78 -4.88
C ALA A 30 -19.05 -5.26 -5.36
N PRO A 31 -18.39 -4.31 -4.65
CA PRO A 31 -17.10 -3.76 -5.06
C PRO A 31 -16.05 -4.85 -5.33
N LEU A 32 -15.35 -4.71 -6.46
CA LEU A 32 -14.25 -5.57 -6.88
C LEU A 32 -12.96 -4.76 -6.93
N PHE A 33 -11.97 -5.19 -6.17
CA PHE A 33 -10.62 -4.64 -6.16
C PHE A 33 -9.68 -5.66 -6.80
N ILE A 34 -8.84 -5.24 -7.75
CA ILE A 34 -7.85 -6.10 -8.39
C ILE A 34 -6.47 -5.53 -8.10
N LEU A 35 -5.61 -6.33 -7.48
CA LEU A 35 -4.24 -5.94 -7.18
C LEU A 35 -3.35 -6.37 -8.35
N LEU A 36 -2.56 -5.42 -8.86
CA LEU A 36 -1.68 -5.57 -10.01
C LEU A 36 -0.27 -5.13 -9.64
N SER A 37 0.70 -5.68 -10.35
CA SER A 37 2.13 -5.34 -10.28
C SER A 37 2.73 -5.34 -11.71
N PRO A 38 3.94 -4.78 -11.90
CA PRO A 38 4.66 -4.89 -13.18
C PRO A 38 4.93 -6.34 -13.61
N SER A 39 4.91 -7.29 -12.66
CA SER A 39 5.08 -8.72 -12.92
C SER A 39 3.78 -9.44 -13.29
N THR A 40 2.64 -8.74 -13.37
CA THR A 40 1.36 -9.36 -13.73
C THR A 40 1.37 -9.77 -15.21
N PRO A 41 0.94 -10.99 -15.57
CA PRO A 41 0.88 -11.41 -16.96
C PRO A 41 0.03 -10.48 -17.85
N PRO A 42 0.47 -10.16 -19.08
CA PRO A 42 -0.26 -9.28 -19.99
C PRO A 42 -1.71 -9.68 -20.26
N ALA A 43 -2.00 -10.98 -20.32
CA ALA A 43 -3.36 -11.49 -20.51
C ALA A 43 -4.30 -11.10 -19.36
N LEU A 44 -3.82 -11.12 -18.12
CA LEU A 44 -4.58 -10.70 -16.94
C LEU A 44 -4.68 -9.16 -16.84
N LEU A 45 -3.64 -8.45 -17.28
CA LEU A 45 -3.68 -6.99 -17.38
C LEU A 45 -4.74 -6.52 -18.38
N ALA A 46 -4.91 -7.21 -19.51
CA ALA A 46 -5.96 -6.90 -20.49
C ALA A 46 -7.37 -7.04 -19.90
N LEU A 47 -7.61 -8.05 -19.06
CA LEU A 47 -8.90 -8.25 -18.37
C LEU A 47 -9.26 -7.04 -17.49
N SER A 48 -8.27 -6.46 -16.81
CA SER A 48 -8.48 -5.32 -15.93
C SER A 48 -9.01 -4.07 -16.65
N ARG A 49 -8.72 -3.93 -17.96
CA ARG A 49 -9.21 -2.82 -18.80
C ARG A 49 -10.69 -2.94 -19.13
N GLN A 50 -11.19 -4.16 -19.21
CA GLN A 50 -12.57 -4.46 -19.61
C GLN A 50 -13.51 -4.49 -18.40
N SER A 51 -12.97 -4.48 -17.18
CA SER A 51 -13.74 -4.59 -15.95
C SER A 51 -14.01 -3.21 -15.32
N PRO A 52 -15.20 -2.98 -14.74
CA PRO A 52 -15.45 -1.82 -13.88
C PRO A 52 -14.67 -1.88 -12.54
N ALA A 53 -13.93 -2.96 -12.29
CA ALA A 53 -13.12 -3.13 -11.08
C ALA A 53 -12.18 -1.96 -10.80
N LEU A 54 -11.93 -1.70 -9.52
CA LEU A 54 -10.90 -0.75 -9.11
C LEU A 54 -9.55 -1.46 -9.07
N THR A 55 -8.63 -1.07 -9.94
CA THR A 55 -7.27 -1.63 -9.98
C THR A 55 -6.35 -0.86 -9.04
N LEU A 56 -5.52 -1.58 -8.30
CA LEU A 56 -4.53 -1.02 -7.37
C LEU A 56 -3.17 -1.65 -7.65
N GLY A 57 -2.11 -0.88 -7.55
CA GLY A 57 -0.75 -1.41 -7.73
C GLY A 57 0.31 -0.33 -7.55
N PRO A 58 1.59 -0.72 -7.50
CA PRO A 58 2.69 0.24 -7.45
C PRO A 58 2.83 1.01 -8.76
N ALA A 59 3.55 2.12 -8.69
CA ALA A 59 4.00 2.84 -9.88
C ALA A 59 4.81 1.90 -10.80
N GLY A 60 4.73 2.13 -12.12
CA GLY A 60 5.38 1.29 -13.13
C GLY A 60 4.59 0.04 -13.55
N THR A 61 3.41 -0.20 -12.96
CA THR A 61 2.47 -1.20 -13.48
C THR A 61 1.83 -0.66 -14.76
N GLU A 62 1.87 -1.42 -15.86
CA GLU A 62 1.30 -1.01 -17.15
C GLU A 62 0.20 -1.98 -17.62
N PRO A 63 -1.03 -1.52 -17.92
CA PRO A 63 -1.49 -0.13 -17.80
C PRO A 63 -1.50 0.36 -16.35
N ALA A 64 -1.35 1.68 -16.18
CA ALA A 64 -1.42 2.32 -14.88
C ALA A 64 -2.69 1.91 -14.09
N PRO A 65 -2.55 1.44 -12.84
CA PRO A 65 -3.68 1.15 -11.97
C PRO A 65 -4.50 2.41 -11.69
N LYS A 66 -5.82 2.25 -11.49
CA LYS A 66 -6.72 3.35 -11.10
C LYS A 66 -6.31 3.99 -9.78
N VAL A 67 -5.71 3.20 -8.88
CA VAL A 67 -5.11 3.67 -7.63
C VAL A 67 -3.65 3.27 -7.59
N VAL A 68 -2.77 4.23 -7.85
CA VAL A 68 -1.32 4.04 -7.72
C VAL A 68 -0.93 4.12 -6.24
N VAL A 69 -0.31 3.06 -5.73
CA VAL A 69 0.09 2.94 -4.33
C VAL A 69 1.59 3.23 -4.20
N LYS A 70 1.95 4.09 -3.26
CA LYS A 70 3.36 4.39 -2.96
C LYS A 70 4.00 3.22 -2.23
N THR A 71 4.74 2.39 -2.96
CA THR A 71 5.58 1.31 -2.46
C THR A 71 6.65 1.01 -3.50
N ASP A 72 7.84 0.60 -3.07
CA ASP A 72 8.89 0.13 -3.97
C ASP A 72 8.70 -1.36 -4.32
N ALA A 73 9.28 -1.80 -5.44
CA ALA A 73 9.10 -3.15 -5.96
C ALA A 73 9.64 -4.25 -5.02
N ALA A 74 10.69 -3.97 -4.25
CA ALA A 74 11.27 -4.95 -3.34
C ALA A 74 10.39 -5.14 -2.09
N SER A 75 9.82 -4.06 -1.57
CA SER A 75 8.88 -4.12 -0.45
C SER A 75 7.54 -4.76 -0.86
N ASP A 76 7.00 -4.43 -2.03
CA ASP A 76 5.80 -5.09 -2.59
C ASP A 76 6.02 -6.60 -2.73
N ARG A 77 7.19 -6.99 -3.30
CA ARG A 77 7.52 -8.41 -3.46
C ARG A 77 7.66 -9.14 -2.13
N ARG A 78 8.40 -8.58 -1.17
CA ARG A 78 8.55 -9.22 0.15
C ARG A 78 7.23 -9.36 0.89
N ALA A 79 6.35 -8.37 0.79
CA ALA A 79 5.04 -8.42 1.42
C ALA A 79 4.14 -9.50 0.77
N TYR A 80 4.19 -9.62 -0.55
CA TYR A 80 3.52 -10.70 -1.28
C TYR A 80 4.06 -12.08 -0.87
N ASP A 81 5.39 -12.26 -0.88
CA ASP A 81 6.02 -13.54 -0.50
C ASP A 81 5.68 -13.92 0.95
N ALA A 82 5.59 -12.94 1.86
CA ALA A 82 5.17 -13.19 3.24
C ALA A 82 3.71 -13.66 3.33
N LEU A 83 2.80 -13.10 2.52
CA LEU A 83 1.41 -13.55 2.45
C LEU A 83 1.32 -14.98 1.93
N GLU A 84 2.05 -15.31 0.86
CA GLU A 84 2.13 -16.68 0.30
C GLU A 84 2.74 -17.67 1.29
N ALA A 85 3.72 -17.23 2.10
CA ALA A 85 4.30 -18.03 3.18
C ALA A 85 3.37 -18.21 4.40
N GLY A 86 2.15 -17.66 4.37
CA GLY A 86 1.14 -17.82 5.41
C GLY A 86 1.20 -16.79 6.52
N ALA A 87 1.85 -15.64 6.32
CA ALA A 87 1.77 -14.55 7.27
C ALA A 87 0.31 -14.11 7.48
N ALA A 88 -0.07 -13.87 8.73
CA ALA A 88 -1.43 -13.49 9.06
C ALA A 88 -1.77 -12.14 8.44
N LEU A 89 -2.92 -12.06 7.77
CA LEU A 89 -3.33 -10.89 6.98
C LEU A 89 -3.32 -9.59 7.80
N ASP A 90 -3.76 -9.65 9.05
CA ASP A 90 -3.79 -8.51 9.98
C ASP A 90 -2.39 -7.93 10.20
N THR A 91 -1.36 -8.76 10.31
CA THR A 91 0.04 -8.30 10.49
C THR A 91 0.54 -7.48 9.30
N LEU A 92 0.14 -7.85 8.07
CA LEU A 92 0.56 -7.18 6.84
C LEU A 92 -0.22 -5.88 6.54
N ILE A 93 -1.44 -5.72 7.08
CA ILE A 93 -2.30 -4.55 6.78
C ILE A 93 -2.39 -3.54 7.93
N THR A 94 -1.91 -3.86 9.12
CA THR A 94 -2.02 -2.99 10.31
C THR A 94 -0.86 -2.03 10.51
N GLY A 95 0.02 -1.88 9.51
CA GLY A 95 1.22 -1.04 9.57
C GLY A 95 0.93 0.31 10.23
N LYS A 96 1.36 0.45 11.49
CA LYS A 96 1.30 1.72 12.21
C LYS A 96 2.22 2.67 11.47
N ILE A 97 1.69 3.81 11.06
CA ILE A 97 2.54 4.94 10.70
C ILE A 97 3.06 5.43 12.05
N ASP A 98 4.25 5.00 12.42
CA ASP A 98 4.99 5.62 13.50
C ASP A 98 5.27 7.04 13.04
N LYS A 99 4.38 7.95 13.43
CA LYS A 99 4.63 9.37 13.31
C LYS A 99 5.68 9.69 14.35
N GLU A 100 6.83 10.15 13.89
CA GLU A 100 7.84 10.75 14.73
C GLU A 100 7.16 11.82 15.58
N ARG A 101 7.17 11.64 16.91
CA ARG A 101 6.64 12.62 17.82
C ARG A 101 7.72 13.68 17.97
N PHE A 102 7.56 14.78 17.27
CA PHE A 102 8.30 15.99 17.61
C PHE A 102 7.91 16.36 19.04
N ASP A 103 8.90 16.47 19.92
CA ASP A 103 8.71 16.86 21.30
C ASP A 103 8.24 18.32 21.32
N GLU A 104 6.94 18.53 21.54
CA GLU A 104 6.34 19.87 21.57
C GLU A 104 6.97 20.74 22.68
N ALA A 105 7.61 20.14 23.70
CA ALA A 105 8.32 20.87 24.73
C ALA A 105 9.53 21.66 24.18
N THR A 106 10.26 21.10 23.21
CA THR A 106 11.39 21.79 22.56
C THR A 106 10.92 22.95 21.70
N LEU A 107 9.80 22.78 20.97
CA LEU A 107 9.20 23.86 20.18
C LEU A 107 8.68 25.01 21.06
N VAL A 108 8.15 24.71 22.24
CA VAL A 108 7.67 25.74 23.19
C VAL A 108 8.83 26.49 23.85
N GLU A 109 9.94 25.82 24.18
CA GLU A 109 11.14 26.50 24.70
C GLU A 109 11.77 27.45 23.66
N GLU A 110 11.84 27.04 22.39
CA GLU A 110 12.34 27.89 21.30
C GLU A 110 11.45 29.11 21.04
N PHE A 111 10.12 28.96 21.15
CA PHE A 111 9.17 30.05 20.92
C PHE A 111 9.03 30.99 22.13
N SER A 112 9.09 30.45 23.36
CA SER A 112 8.90 31.23 24.60
C SER A 112 10.08 32.14 24.93
N HIS A 113 11.28 31.82 24.43
CA HIS A 113 12.47 32.66 24.61
C HIS A 113 12.65 33.73 23.53
N GLY A 114 11.70 33.85 22.58
CA GLY A 114 11.65 34.96 21.64
C GLY A 114 12.98 35.23 20.95
N ASN A 115 13.59 34.19 20.35
CA ASN A 115 14.79 34.37 19.54
C ASN A 115 14.38 34.76 18.10
N PRO A 116 14.44 36.04 17.70
CA PRO A 116 14.05 36.47 16.36
C PRO A 116 15.00 35.94 15.27
N ASP A 117 16.18 35.43 15.64
CA ASP A 117 17.19 34.87 14.76
C ASP A 117 17.21 33.32 14.80
N ALA A 118 16.14 32.69 15.27
CA ALA A 118 16.01 31.23 15.23
C ALA A 118 16.03 30.76 13.77
N MET A 119 17.20 30.35 13.29
CA MET A 119 17.33 29.67 12.02
C MET A 119 16.69 28.29 12.14
N PRO A 120 15.94 27.83 11.12
CA PRO A 120 15.42 26.47 11.12
C PRO A 120 16.58 25.49 11.35
N PRO A 121 16.37 24.42 12.15
CA PRO A 121 17.41 23.46 12.43
C PRO A 121 17.99 22.97 11.11
N THR A 122 19.32 22.98 11.03
CA THR A 122 20.01 22.47 9.85
C THR A 122 19.60 21.00 9.68
N PRO A 123 19.27 20.55 8.45
CA PRO A 123 18.97 19.16 8.21
C PRO A 123 20.10 18.31 8.81
N PRO A 124 19.78 17.22 9.53
CA PRO A 124 20.81 16.42 10.17
C PRO A 124 21.82 15.97 9.12
N ASP A 125 23.10 16.19 9.40
CA ASP A 125 24.19 15.73 8.55
C ASP A 125 24.09 14.20 8.46
N PRO A 126 23.91 13.62 7.26
CA PRO A 126 23.78 12.17 7.10
C PRO A 126 25.02 11.40 7.58
N THR A 127 26.11 12.08 7.91
CA THR A 127 27.35 11.49 8.44
C THR A 127 27.49 11.57 9.96
N THR A 128 26.60 12.28 10.67
CA THR A 128 26.63 12.29 12.15
C THR A 128 26.07 10.99 12.74
N PRO A 129 26.81 10.28 13.60
CA PRO A 129 26.30 9.11 14.31
C PRO A 129 25.15 9.54 15.23
N LYS A 130 23.96 9.01 14.98
CA LYS A 130 22.78 9.18 15.83
C LYS A 130 23.11 8.66 17.22
N ALA A 131 23.03 9.51 18.25
CA ALA A 131 23.17 9.07 19.64
C ALA A 131 22.15 7.96 19.93
N ASP A 132 22.59 6.92 20.64
CA ASP A 132 21.90 5.64 20.87
C ASP A 132 20.48 5.79 21.44
N GLY A 133 19.52 6.05 20.56
CA GLY A 133 18.12 5.74 20.76
C GLY A 133 17.94 4.22 20.60
N ALA A 134 17.16 3.62 21.50
CA ALA A 134 16.83 2.20 21.56
C ALA A 134 16.74 1.52 20.18
N PRO A 135 17.17 0.24 20.04
CA PRO A 135 17.32 -0.44 18.76
C PRO A 135 16.07 -0.24 17.90
N ASP A 136 16.27 0.34 16.71
CA ASP A 136 15.22 0.53 15.71
C ASP A 136 14.48 -0.81 15.57
N LYS A 137 13.22 -0.84 16.04
CA LYS A 137 12.40 -2.03 15.82
C LYS A 137 12.37 -2.25 14.31
N PRO A 138 12.62 -3.48 13.83
CA PRO A 138 12.58 -3.74 12.40
C PRO A 138 11.23 -3.28 11.87
N ALA A 139 11.27 -2.39 10.87
CA ALA A 139 10.08 -1.79 10.30
C ALA A 139 9.10 -2.91 9.93
N VAL A 140 7.89 -2.84 10.49
CA VAL A 140 6.88 -3.89 10.29
C VAL A 140 6.58 -4.00 8.80
N LEU A 141 6.82 -5.19 8.24
CA LEU A 141 6.53 -5.48 6.84
C LEU A 141 5.04 -5.24 6.59
N THR A 142 4.73 -4.28 5.74
CA THR A 142 3.35 -3.88 5.43
C THR A 142 3.10 -4.07 3.94
N ASP A 143 2.06 -4.81 3.59
CA ASP A 143 1.56 -4.85 2.22
C ASP A 143 0.73 -3.60 1.95
N ARG A 144 1.39 -2.57 1.40
CA ARG A 144 0.75 -1.27 1.15
C ARG A 144 -0.39 -1.36 0.13
N VAL A 145 -0.30 -2.26 -0.84
CA VAL A 145 -1.30 -2.40 -1.91
C VAL A 145 -2.55 -3.07 -1.35
N LEU A 146 -2.38 -4.17 -0.62
CA LEU A 146 -3.48 -4.88 0.05
C LEU A 146 -4.10 -4.04 1.16
N GLN A 147 -3.28 -3.36 1.97
CA GLN A 147 -3.74 -2.40 2.98
C GLN A 147 -4.63 -1.32 2.34
N ARG A 148 -4.24 -0.77 1.18
CA ARG A 148 -5.05 0.25 0.49
C ARG A 148 -6.40 -0.30 0.03
N ALA A 149 -6.45 -1.55 -0.47
CA ALA A 149 -7.71 -2.19 -0.85
C ALA A 149 -8.65 -2.35 0.35
N VAL A 150 -8.12 -2.76 1.51
CA VAL A 150 -8.90 -2.86 2.76
C VAL A 150 -9.39 -1.48 3.21
N HIS A 151 -8.54 -0.45 3.18
CA HIS A 151 -8.93 0.91 3.52
C HIS A 151 -10.05 1.44 2.64
N LEU A 152 -9.96 1.24 1.32
CA LEU A 152 -11.00 1.65 0.38
C LEU A 152 -12.31 0.89 0.60
N HIS A 153 -12.24 -0.42 0.88
CA HIS A 153 -13.43 -1.18 1.23
C HIS A 153 -14.13 -0.61 2.47
N ARG A 154 -13.38 -0.37 3.54
CA ARG A 154 -13.92 0.21 4.79
C ARG A 154 -14.51 1.60 4.56
N ALA A 155 -13.84 2.44 3.77
CA ALA A 155 -14.34 3.75 3.41
C ALA A 155 -15.68 3.67 2.64
N LEU A 156 -15.79 2.77 1.66
CA LEU A 156 -17.04 2.56 0.92
C LEU A 156 -18.18 2.06 1.81
N LEU A 157 -17.89 1.22 2.81
CA LEU A 157 -18.90 0.80 3.79
C LEU A 157 -19.38 1.98 4.64
N ALA A 158 -18.47 2.83 5.11
CA ALA A 158 -18.81 4.02 5.88
C ALA A 158 -19.67 5.02 5.07
N LEU A 159 -19.45 5.10 3.74
CA LEU A 159 -20.22 5.97 2.85
C LEU A 159 -21.61 5.41 2.51
N LYS A 160 -21.80 4.09 2.50
CA LYS A 160 -23.09 3.43 2.22
C LYS A 160 -24.11 3.51 3.37
N LEU A 161 -23.71 4.03 4.53
CA LEU A 161 -24.54 4.20 5.72
C LEU A 161 -25.38 5.51 5.72
N ARG A 162 -25.80 5.98 4.54
CA ARG A 162 -26.71 7.11 4.38
C ARG A 162 -27.84 6.78 3.43
#